data_AF-A0A432IBJ3-F1
#
_entry.id   AF-A0A432IBJ3-F1
#
_cell.length_a   1.000
_cell.length_b   1.000
_cell.length_c   1.000
_cell.angle_alpha   90.00
_cell.angle_beta   90.00
_cell.angle_gamma   90.00
#
_symmetry.space_group_name_H-M   'P 1'
#
loop_
_entity.id
_entity.type
_entity.pdbx_description
1 polymer ?
#
loop_
_entity_poly.entity_id
_entity_poly.type
_entity_poly.pdbx_seq_one_letter_code
_entity_poly.pdbx_strand_id
1 'polypeptide(L)'
;MFQIEDIKEKNIDKFYEIYLKGGKIKLIESIAEGLGKRTYFTIDSQGIIKRNKINLALSLITTLDESNYKEIIKDIIENMVDLTQREKIKKIERLSKYSIDTLIKNFNKILASGNRIFGLKYGKELFFRDKNLFFKMLFDYILLEDIDTQKSIMAWSLYDLLKNNEFSDEVFYVGMSYILQRGAVFTQYEKLTSTNILEETSKEKVFEMANKSKSLEVISYGKILNEFSYTKEALYTEKLKKFLEE
;
A
#
# COMPACT_ATOMS: atom_id res chain seq x y z
N MET A 1 13.86 15.98 -2.21
CA MET A 1 15.00 15.72 -1.29
C MET A 1 14.47 15.73 0.12
N PHE A 2 14.83 14.75 0.93
CA PHE A 2 14.38 14.62 2.32
C PHE A 2 14.80 15.83 3.17
N GLN A 3 13.86 16.46 3.89
CA GLN A 3 14.07 17.72 4.61
C GLN A 3 14.41 17.48 6.10
N ILE A 4 15.53 16.82 6.37
CA ILE A 4 15.85 16.35 7.73
C ILE A 4 15.89 17.46 8.80
N GLU A 5 16.47 18.62 8.50
CA GLU A 5 16.59 19.69 9.49
C GLU A 5 15.22 20.33 9.77
N ASP A 6 14.42 20.58 8.73
CA ASP A 6 13.05 21.11 8.90
C ASP A 6 12.15 20.16 9.72
N ILE A 7 12.33 18.83 9.59
CA ILE A 7 11.60 17.85 10.43
C ILE A 7 12.03 17.98 11.89
N LYS A 8 13.34 18.07 12.18
CA LYS A 8 13.84 18.19 13.56
C LYS A 8 13.39 19.49 14.21
N GLU A 9 13.42 20.59 13.46
CA GLU A 9 13.01 21.92 13.91
C GLU A 9 11.48 22.08 13.94
N LYS A 10 10.73 21.07 13.46
CA LYS A 10 9.27 21.13 13.28
C LYS A 10 8.83 22.38 12.50
N ASN A 11 9.57 22.69 11.42
CA ASN A 11 9.26 23.78 10.51
C ASN A 11 8.09 23.38 9.60
N ILE A 12 6.87 23.34 10.15
CA ILE A 12 5.67 22.83 9.45
C ILE A 12 5.34 23.69 8.22
N ASP A 13 5.56 25.02 8.29
CA ASP A 13 5.30 25.94 7.18
C ASP A 13 6.10 25.57 5.92
N LYS A 14 7.32 25.05 6.09
CA LYS A 14 8.12 24.52 4.97
C LYS A 14 7.39 23.40 4.23
N PHE A 15 6.73 22.49 4.94
CA PHE A 15 6.01 21.37 4.33
C PHE A 15 4.71 21.82 3.67
N TYR A 16 4.07 22.87 4.19
CA TYR A 16 2.96 23.53 3.50
C TYR A 16 3.42 24.09 2.15
N GLU A 17 4.55 24.80 2.12
CA GLU A 17 5.10 25.32 0.85
C GLU A 17 5.45 24.20 -0.14
N ILE A 18 6.06 23.12 0.34
CA ILE A 18 6.40 21.96 -0.50
C ILE A 18 5.14 21.37 -1.12
N TYR A 19 4.09 21.18 -0.34
CA TYR A 19 2.80 20.68 -0.83
C TYR A 19 2.17 21.65 -1.83
N LEU A 20 2.12 22.95 -1.54
CA LEU A 20 1.51 23.94 -2.43
C LEU A 20 2.25 24.08 -3.77
N LYS A 21 3.59 23.95 -3.77
CA LYS A 21 4.42 24.07 -4.98
C LYS A 21 4.51 22.78 -5.80
N GLY A 22 4.53 21.63 -5.12
CA GLY A 22 4.88 20.34 -5.74
C GLY A 22 3.86 19.23 -5.55
N GLY A 23 2.76 19.49 -4.85
CA GLY A 23 1.68 18.55 -4.60
C GLY A 23 2.06 17.39 -3.67
N LYS A 24 1.19 16.38 -3.68
CA LYS A 24 1.26 15.17 -2.83
C LYS A 24 2.58 14.42 -2.99
N ILE A 25 3.06 14.26 -4.22
CA ILE A 25 4.29 13.52 -4.52
C ILE A 25 5.51 14.20 -3.90
N LYS A 26 5.67 15.52 -4.09
CA LYS A 26 6.81 16.26 -3.51
C LYS A 26 6.77 16.33 -2.00
N LEU A 27 5.58 16.40 -1.41
CA LEU A 27 5.44 16.25 0.04
C LEU A 27 5.99 14.89 0.50
N ILE A 28 5.58 13.78 -0.12
CA ILE A 28 6.07 12.45 0.26
C ILE A 28 7.59 12.34 0.09
N GLU A 29 8.15 12.76 -1.05
CA GLU A 29 9.60 12.77 -1.30
C GLU A 29 10.39 13.53 -0.22
N SER A 30 9.77 14.52 0.44
CA SER A 30 10.39 15.34 1.48
C SER A 30 10.44 14.65 2.86
N ILE A 31 9.62 13.61 3.09
CA ILE A 31 9.44 12.96 4.40
C ILE A 31 9.61 11.43 4.38
N ALA A 32 9.67 10.80 3.20
CA ALA A 32 9.56 9.34 3.04
C ALA A 32 10.57 8.52 3.86
N GLU A 33 11.80 9.02 4.03
CA GLU A 33 12.85 8.30 4.79
C GLU A 33 12.50 8.11 6.28
N GLY A 34 11.60 8.93 6.82
CA GLY A 34 11.10 8.80 8.19
C GLY A 34 9.73 8.11 8.30
N LEU A 35 9.12 7.71 7.19
CA LEU A 35 7.82 7.03 7.20
C LEU A 35 7.95 5.50 7.31
N GLY A 36 9.05 4.94 6.81
CA GLY A 36 9.30 3.51 6.83
C GLY A 36 9.63 2.96 8.21
N LYS A 37 9.29 1.69 8.45
CA LYS A 37 9.80 0.91 9.60
C LYS A 37 10.78 -0.14 9.10
N ARG A 38 11.86 -0.39 9.85
CA ARG A 38 12.84 -1.45 9.51
C ARG A 38 12.22 -2.84 9.56
N THR A 39 11.31 -3.05 10.52
CA THR A 39 10.50 -4.26 10.66
C THR A 39 9.14 -3.91 11.25
N TYR A 40 8.09 -4.64 10.87
CA TYR A 40 6.75 -4.54 11.44
C TYR A 40 6.46 -5.62 12.49
N PHE A 41 7.40 -6.53 12.71
CA PHE A 41 7.27 -7.69 13.58
C PHE A 41 8.63 -8.06 14.18
N THR A 42 8.68 -8.16 15.50
CA THR A 42 9.88 -8.63 16.21
C THR A 42 9.49 -9.65 17.27
N ILE A 43 10.38 -10.61 17.50
CA ILE A 43 10.32 -11.54 18.62
C ILE A 43 11.54 -11.28 19.47
N ASP A 44 11.35 -11.02 20.77
CA ASP A 44 12.48 -10.85 21.68
C ASP A 44 13.02 -12.20 22.20
N SER A 45 14.07 -12.17 23.02
CA SER A 45 14.73 -13.38 23.52
C SER A 45 13.84 -14.26 24.41
N GLN A 46 12.69 -13.75 24.87
CA GLN A 46 11.70 -14.48 25.66
C GLN A 46 10.55 -15.01 24.79
N GLY A 47 10.60 -14.83 23.47
CA GLY A 47 9.53 -15.22 22.57
C GLY A 47 8.35 -14.24 22.53
N ILE A 48 8.47 -13.05 23.14
CA ILE A 48 7.37 -12.08 23.15
C ILE A 48 7.30 -11.41 21.78
N ILE A 49 6.11 -11.50 21.18
CA ILE A 49 5.84 -10.90 19.87
C ILE A 49 5.45 -9.44 20.03
N LYS A 50 6.19 -8.54 19.38
CA LYS A 50 5.84 -7.12 19.23
C LYS A 50 5.51 -6.83 17.77
N ARG A 51 4.38 -6.18 17.54
CA ARG A 51 3.91 -5.77 16.21
C ARG A 51 3.88 -4.24 16.15
N ASN A 52 4.58 -3.67 15.18
CA ASN A 52 4.53 -2.23 14.95
C ASN A 52 3.28 -1.88 14.14
N LYS A 53 2.61 -0.79 14.50
CA LYS A 53 1.50 -0.25 13.72
C LYS A 53 1.99 0.19 12.34
N ILE A 54 1.12 0.09 11.34
CA ILE A 54 1.37 0.68 10.02
C ILE A 54 1.52 2.20 10.15
N ASN A 55 2.34 2.78 9.27
CA ASN A 55 2.34 4.22 9.06
C ASN A 55 1.33 4.56 7.96
N LEU A 56 0.24 5.25 8.29
CA LEU A 56 -0.83 5.61 7.36
C LEU A 56 -0.58 6.94 6.61
N ALA A 57 0.61 7.53 6.71
CA ALA A 57 0.89 8.82 6.08
C ALA A 57 0.55 8.86 4.58
N LEU A 58 0.85 7.80 3.80
CA LEU A 58 0.46 7.76 2.39
C LEU A 58 -1.06 7.85 2.19
N SER A 59 -1.83 7.17 3.04
CA SER A 59 -3.30 7.19 2.99
C SER A 59 -3.88 8.55 3.40
N LEU A 60 -3.28 9.25 4.35
CA LEU A 60 -3.71 10.61 4.71
C LEU A 60 -3.35 11.61 3.61
N ILE A 61 -2.19 11.43 2.97
CA ILE A 61 -1.74 12.32 1.89
C ILE A 61 -2.69 12.23 0.68
N THR A 62 -3.29 11.06 0.40
CA THR A 62 -4.26 10.95 -0.69
C THR A 62 -5.52 11.79 -0.44
N THR A 63 -5.88 12.07 0.82
CA THR A 63 -7.05 12.87 1.17
C THR A 63 -6.77 14.37 1.28
N LEU A 64 -5.53 14.81 1.07
CA LEU A 64 -5.20 16.24 1.12
C LEU A 64 -5.96 17.04 0.05
N ASP A 65 -6.53 18.14 0.50
CA ASP A 65 -7.16 19.19 -0.30
C ASP A 65 -6.91 20.58 0.34
N GLU A 66 -7.44 21.64 -0.27
CA GLU A 66 -7.23 23.02 0.21
C GLU A 66 -7.80 23.29 1.61
N SER A 67 -8.81 22.52 2.05
CA SER A 67 -9.49 22.73 3.32
C SER A 67 -8.78 22.06 4.50
N ASN A 68 -8.09 20.94 4.26
CA ASN A 68 -7.55 20.09 5.33
C ASN A 68 -6.02 19.97 5.35
N TYR A 69 -5.31 20.49 4.33
CA TYR A 69 -3.89 20.16 4.18
C TYR A 69 -3.01 20.56 5.37
N LYS A 70 -3.33 21.69 6.02
CA LYS A 70 -2.53 22.19 7.15
C LYS A 70 -2.55 21.25 8.34
N GLU A 71 -3.74 20.74 8.68
CA GLU A 71 -3.94 19.84 9.80
C GLU A 71 -3.27 18.49 9.54
N ILE A 72 -3.52 17.90 8.37
CA ILE A 72 -2.96 16.60 7.99
C ILE A 72 -1.43 16.65 7.90
N ILE A 73 -0.85 17.66 7.25
CA ILE A 73 0.60 17.78 7.15
C ILE A 73 1.22 17.95 8.55
N LYS A 74 0.61 18.75 9.42
CA LYS A 74 1.08 18.89 10.80
C LYS A 74 1.09 17.54 11.54
N ASP A 75 -0.03 16.80 11.49
CA ASP A 75 -0.13 15.49 12.14
C ASP A 75 0.92 14.50 11.61
N ILE A 76 1.14 14.47 10.29
CA ILE A 76 2.16 13.61 9.69
C ILE A 76 3.56 13.95 10.22
N ILE A 77 3.95 15.23 10.21
CA ILE A 77 5.28 15.66 10.63
C ILE A 77 5.49 15.42 12.14
N GLU A 78 4.48 15.69 12.96
CA GLU A 78 4.60 15.59 14.42
C GLU A 78 4.48 14.15 14.94
N ASN A 79 3.62 13.33 14.32
CA ASN A 79 3.20 12.04 14.90
C ASN A 79 3.56 10.82 14.04
N MET A 80 3.81 10.98 12.74
CA MET A 80 4.05 9.84 11.83
C MET A 80 5.48 9.72 11.35
N VAL A 81 6.23 10.82 11.27
CA VAL A 81 7.64 10.79 10.88
C VAL A 81 8.48 10.36 12.08
N ASP A 82 9.18 9.23 11.94
CA ASP A 82 10.03 8.64 12.98
C ASP A 82 11.50 8.64 12.55
N LEU A 83 12.24 9.67 12.99
CA LEU A 83 13.66 9.79 12.68
C LEU A 83 14.54 8.73 13.35
N THR A 84 14.06 8.04 14.40
CA THR A 84 14.82 6.98 15.08
C THR A 84 14.91 5.71 14.23
N GLN A 85 13.89 5.47 13.40
CA GLN A 85 13.81 4.34 12.48
C GLN A 85 14.18 4.71 11.04
N ARG A 86 14.67 5.94 10.83
CA ARG A 86 15.00 6.48 9.50
C ARG A 86 15.80 5.48 8.68
N GLU A 87 15.37 5.33 7.42
CA GLU A 87 16.05 4.55 6.42
C GLU A 87 16.28 5.40 5.17
N LYS A 88 17.54 5.54 4.76
CA LYS A 88 17.89 6.28 3.55
C LYS A 88 17.36 5.54 2.33
N ILE A 89 16.50 6.19 1.55
CA ILE A 89 15.93 5.59 0.33
C ILE A 89 16.93 5.80 -0.81
N LYS A 90 17.43 4.68 -1.34
CA LYS A 90 18.29 4.69 -2.54
C LYS A 90 17.42 4.53 -3.78
N LYS A 91 17.90 5.04 -4.91
CA LYS A 91 17.30 4.80 -6.22
C LYS A 91 17.11 3.30 -6.45
N ILE A 92 15.89 2.89 -6.76
CA ILE A 92 15.60 1.48 -7.05
C ILE A 92 16.13 1.16 -8.44
N GLU A 93 16.96 0.14 -8.56
CA GLU A 93 17.53 -0.29 -9.84
C GLU A 93 16.47 -0.91 -10.76
N ARG A 94 16.64 -0.68 -12.06
CA ARG A 94 15.82 -1.30 -13.12
C ARG A 94 16.28 -2.73 -13.38
N LEU A 95 15.37 -3.57 -13.86
CA LEU A 95 15.61 -4.97 -14.18
C LEU A 95 15.39 -5.25 -15.68
N SER A 96 15.83 -4.31 -16.52
CA SER A 96 15.56 -4.28 -17.96
C SER A 96 15.98 -5.55 -18.72
N LYS A 97 16.95 -6.31 -18.20
CA LYS A 97 17.44 -7.56 -18.79
C LYS A 97 16.42 -8.72 -18.77
N TYR A 98 15.42 -8.68 -17.88
CA TYR A 98 14.42 -9.75 -17.78
C TYR A 98 13.29 -9.55 -18.78
N SER A 99 12.71 -10.63 -19.31
CA SER A 99 11.50 -10.54 -20.13
C SER A 99 10.27 -10.21 -19.28
N ILE A 100 9.20 -9.69 -19.91
CA ILE A 100 7.94 -9.41 -19.20
C ILE A 100 7.37 -10.68 -18.55
N ASP A 101 7.41 -11.82 -19.25
CA ASP A 101 6.94 -13.10 -18.72
C ASP A 101 7.72 -13.54 -17.48
N THR A 102 9.03 -13.30 -17.46
CA THR A 102 9.88 -13.61 -16.29
C THR A 102 9.50 -12.74 -15.11
N LEU A 103 9.22 -11.45 -15.35
CA LEU A 103 8.77 -10.53 -14.30
C LEU A 103 7.42 -10.97 -13.72
N ILE A 104 6.43 -11.26 -14.58
CA ILE A 104 5.09 -11.71 -14.16
C ILE A 104 5.19 -13.01 -13.33
N LYS A 105 5.91 -14.01 -13.83
CA LYS A 105 6.04 -15.32 -13.17
C LYS A 105 6.64 -15.24 -11.77
N ASN A 106 7.54 -14.28 -11.54
CA ASN A 106 8.27 -14.16 -10.28
C ASN A 106 7.62 -13.18 -9.31
N PHE A 107 6.90 -12.17 -9.78
CA PHE A 107 6.42 -11.08 -8.93
C PHE A 107 5.49 -11.57 -7.81
N ASN A 108 4.52 -12.45 -8.09
CA ASN A 108 3.65 -13.03 -7.06
C ASN A 108 4.41 -13.84 -6.01
N LYS A 109 5.45 -14.58 -6.41
CA LYS A 109 6.31 -15.33 -5.48
C LYS A 109 7.08 -14.38 -4.56
N ILE A 110 7.56 -13.27 -5.13
CA ILE A 110 8.30 -12.25 -4.38
C ILE A 110 7.37 -11.54 -3.38
N LEU A 111 6.14 -11.18 -3.79
CA LEU A 111 5.12 -10.64 -2.90
C LEU A 111 4.85 -11.59 -1.72
N ALA A 112 4.60 -12.87 -2.01
CA ALA A 112 4.36 -13.89 -0.97
C ALA A 112 5.56 -14.10 -0.04
N SER A 113 6.78 -14.07 -0.57
CA SER A 113 8.00 -14.22 0.24
C SER A 113 8.32 -13.00 1.12
N GLY A 114 7.74 -11.84 0.81
CA GLY A 114 8.05 -10.58 1.46
C GLY A 114 9.46 -10.04 1.24
N ASN A 115 10.17 -10.50 0.19
CA ASN A 115 11.52 -10.01 -0.10
C ASN A 115 11.48 -8.56 -0.62
N ARG A 116 11.67 -7.60 0.29
CA ARG A 116 11.57 -6.16 0.00
C ARG A 116 12.48 -5.70 -1.15
N ILE A 117 13.75 -6.12 -1.17
CA ILE A 117 14.72 -5.67 -2.17
C ILE A 117 14.31 -6.11 -3.57
N PHE A 118 14.00 -7.40 -3.75
CA PHE A 118 13.56 -7.90 -5.04
C PHE A 118 12.16 -7.42 -5.40
N GLY A 119 11.25 -7.28 -4.42
CA GLY A 119 9.90 -6.78 -4.66
C GLY A 119 9.88 -5.36 -5.20
N LEU A 120 10.74 -4.48 -4.65
CA LEU A 120 10.92 -3.12 -5.16
C LEU A 120 11.47 -3.11 -6.60
N LYS A 121 12.51 -3.91 -6.89
CA LYS A 121 13.12 -3.95 -8.22
C LYS A 121 12.19 -4.54 -9.29
N TYR A 122 11.52 -5.66 -9.00
CA TYR A 122 10.56 -6.29 -9.90
C TYR A 122 9.31 -5.43 -10.09
N GLY A 123 8.77 -4.89 -9.00
CA GLY A 123 7.61 -4.01 -9.06
C GLY A 123 7.89 -2.75 -9.87
N LYS A 124 9.05 -2.11 -9.67
CA LYS A 124 9.46 -0.95 -10.47
C LYS A 124 9.58 -1.31 -11.96
N GLU A 125 10.24 -2.41 -12.29
CA GLU A 125 10.38 -2.82 -13.69
C GLU A 125 9.02 -3.09 -14.34
N LEU A 126 8.11 -3.78 -13.64
CA LEU A 126 6.74 -3.99 -14.12
C LEU A 126 6.00 -2.67 -14.32
N PHE A 127 6.06 -1.76 -13.34
CA PHE A 127 5.41 -0.44 -13.43
C PHE A 127 5.86 0.34 -14.68
N PHE A 128 7.16 0.33 -14.97
CA PHE A 128 7.71 1.04 -16.13
C PHE A 128 7.39 0.39 -17.46
N ARG A 129 7.12 -0.92 -17.50
CA ARG A 129 6.74 -1.63 -18.73
C ARG A 129 5.25 -1.54 -18.98
N ASP A 130 4.47 -1.75 -17.94
CA ASP A 130 3.02 -1.70 -17.97
C ASP A 130 2.50 -1.39 -16.55
N LYS A 131 2.12 -0.12 -16.36
CA LYS A 131 1.61 0.39 -15.09
C LYS A 131 0.33 -0.35 -14.66
N ASN A 132 -0.57 -0.62 -15.60
CA ASN A 132 -1.86 -1.26 -15.30
C ASN A 132 -1.66 -2.72 -14.94
N LEU A 133 -0.78 -3.43 -15.64
CA LEU A 133 -0.41 -4.79 -15.30
C LEU A 133 0.21 -4.87 -13.90
N PHE A 134 1.14 -3.97 -13.57
CA PHE A 134 1.72 -3.91 -12.22
C PHE A 134 0.65 -3.80 -11.13
N PHE A 135 -0.25 -2.82 -11.26
CA PHE A 135 -1.29 -2.61 -10.26
C PHE A 135 -2.31 -3.74 -10.22
N LYS A 136 -2.72 -4.26 -11.38
CA LYS A 136 -3.60 -5.43 -11.44
C LYS A 136 -3.00 -6.63 -10.72
N MET A 137 -1.70 -6.90 -10.90
CA MET A 137 -1.02 -8.00 -10.21
C MET A 137 -0.90 -7.76 -8.71
N LEU A 138 -0.54 -6.55 -8.30
CA LEU A 138 -0.48 -6.16 -6.89
C LEU A 138 -1.85 -6.34 -6.23
N PHE A 139 -2.90 -5.84 -6.88
CA PHE A 139 -4.27 -5.89 -6.40
C PHE A 139 -4.82 -7.32 -6.37
N ASP A 140 -4.58 -8.13 -7.39
CA ASP A 140 -4.96 -9.55 -7.39
C ASP A 140 -4.32 -10.29 -6.21
N TYR A 141 -3.06 -9.99 -5.88
CA TYR A 141 -2.40 -10.51 -4.69
C TYR A 141 -3.05 -10.05 -3.38
N ILE A 142 -3.35 -8.75 -3.25
CA ILE A 142 -4.05 -8.20 -2.06
C ILE A 142 -5.45 -8.80 -1.89
N LEU A 143 -6.17 -9.03 -2.99
CA LEU A 143 -7.50 -9.63 -2.95
C LEU A 143 -7.49 -11.08 -2.46
N LEU A 144 -6.36 -11.79 -2.53
CA LEU A 144 -6.20 -13.10 -1.89
C LEU A 144 -6.14 -12.98 -0.36
N GLU A 145 -5.50 -11.93 0.16
CA GLU A 145 -5.32 -11.74 1.60
C GLU A 145 -6.62 -11.43 2.35
N ASP A 146 -6.63 -11.71 3.65
CA ASP A 146 -7.75 -11.38 4.53
C ASP A 146 -8.08 -9.88 4.48
N ILE A 147 -9.38 -9.56 4.49
CA ILE A 147 -9.90 -8.20 4.20
C ILE A 147 -9.49 -7.17 5.25
N ASP A 148 -9.39 -7.59 6.51
CA ASP A 148 -9.00 -6.77 7.66
C ASP A 148 -7.49 -6.49 7.72
N THR A 149 -6.75 -6.81 6.66
CA THR A 149 -5.35 -6.40 6.51
C THR A 149 -5.26 -4.96 6.00
N GLN A 150 -4.45 -4.13 6.67
CA GLN A 150 -4.18 -2.74 6.27
C GLN A 150 -3.39 -2.61 4.95
N LYS A 151 -3.10 -3.73 4.26
CA LYS A 151 -2.42 -3.72 2.97
C LYS A 151 -3.32 -3.22 1.86
N SER A 152 -4.64 -3.42 1.94
CA SER A 152 -5.59 -2.85 0.97
C SER A 152 -5.52 -1.32 0.97
N ILE A 153 -5.48 -0.71 2.16
CA ILE A 153 -5.30 0.73 2.34
C ILE A 153 -4.02 1.21 1.67
N MET A 154 -2.91 0.52 1.93
CA MET A 154 -1.61 0.91 1.39
C MET A 154 -1.51 0.75 -0.13
N ALA A 155 -2.02 -0.37 -0.65
CA ALA A 155 -2.02 -0.65 -2.09
C ALA A 155 -2.90 0.35 -2.84
N TRP A 156 -4.09 0.66 -2.30
CA TRP A 156 -4.97 1.68 -2.87
C TRP A 156 -4.33 3.08 -2.83
N SER A 157 -3.67 3.44 -1.72
CA SER A 157 -2.98 4.72 -1.59
C SER A 157 -1.84 4.85 -2.62
N LEU A 158 -1.06 3.78 -2.80
CA LEU A 158 0.00 3.74 -3.81
C LEU A 158 -0.56 3.89 -5.23
N TYR A 159 -1.68 3.23 -5.53
CA TYR A 159 -2.37 3.35 -6.80
C TYR A 159 -2.86 4.77 -7.05
N ASP A 160 -3.58 5.36 -6.10
CA ASP A 160 -4.14 6.69 -6.25
C ASP A 160 -3.04 7.75 -6.46
N LEU A 161 -1.91 7.60 -5.77
CA LEU A 161 -0.76 8.48 -5.92
C LEU A 161 -0.04 8.30 -7.26
N LEU A 162 0.07 7.10 -7.82
CA LEU A 162 0.94 6.84 -8.98
C LEU A 162 0.19 6.58 -10.30
N LYS A 163 -1.13 6.33 -10.29
CA LYS A 163 -1.91 6.03 -11.51
C LYS A 163 -1.76 7.12 -12.57
N ASN A 164 -1.87 8.38 -12.14
CA ASN A 164 -1.82 9.56 -13.02
C ASN A 164 -0.56 10.42 -12.84
N ASN A 165 0.41 9.97 -12.04
CA ASN A 165 1.65 10.71 -11.80
C ASN A 165 2.87 9.97 -12.37
N GLU A 166 3.97 10.71 -12.49
CA GLU A 166 5.28 10.13 -12.75
C GLU A 166 5.73 9.24 -11.59
N PHE A 167 6.61 8.30 -11.89
CA PHE A 167 7.15 7.39 -10.89
C PHE A 167 8.06 8.12 -9.91
N SER A 168 7.76 8.02 -8.61
CA SER A 168 8.66 8.42 -7.51
C SER A 168 9.18 7.19 -6.80
N ASP A 169 10.51 7.09 -6.69
CA ASP A 169 11.17 6.01 -5.93
C ASP A 169 10.74 6.05 -4.46
N GLU A 170 10.57 7.22 -3.88
CA GLU A 170 10.16 7.44 -2.48
C GLU A 170 8.73 6.98 -2.22
N VAL A 171 7.77 7.40 -3.06
CA VAL A 171 6.37 6.98 -2.95
C VAL A 171 6.27 5.46 -3.11
N PHE A 172 6.93 4.92 -4.14
CA PHE A 172 6.95 3.49 -4.41
C PHE A 172 7.59 2.70 -3.27
N TYR A 173 8.71 3.20 -2.73
CA TYR A 173 9.40 2.58 -1.61
C TYR A 173 8.51 2.47 -0.38
N VAL A 174 7.87 3.56 0.04
CA VAL A 174 7.02 3.57 1.24
C VAL A 174 5.81 2.64 1.05
N GLY A 175 5.11 2.75 -0.10
CA GLY A 175 3.92 1.95 -0.38
C GLY A 175 4.21 0.45 -0.47
N MET A 176 5.24 0.07 -1.24
CA MET A 176 5.59 -1.34 -1.42
C MET A 176 6.26 -1.96 -0.21
N SER A 177 7.04 -1.20 0.57
CA SER A 177 7.76 -1.76 1.72
C SER A 177 6.80 -2.35 2.75
N TYR A 178 5.71 -1.66 3.06
CA TYR A 178 4.71 -2.20 3.98
C TYR A 178 4.08 -3.50 3.44
N ILE A 179 3.66 -3.50 2.17
CA ILE A 179 3.02 -4.65 1.53
C ILE A 179 3.95 -5.87 1.55
N LEU A 180 5.25 -5.66 1.28
CA LEU A 180 6.27 -6.71 1.25
C LEU A 180 6.66 -7.18 2.65
N GLN A 181 6.82 -6.28 3.61
CA GLN A 181 7.36 -6.65 4.94
C GLN A 181 6.31 -7.24 5.88
N ARG A 182 5.03 -6.96 5.65
CA ARG A 182 3.95 -7.59 6.42
C ARG A 182 3.65 -8.96 5.80
N GLY A 183 3.86 -10.03 6.57
CA GLY A 183 3.49 -11.38 6.15
C GLY A 183 2.01 -11.47 5.77
N ALA A 184 1.71 -12.21 4.71
CA ALA A 184 0.35 -12.39 4.23
C ALA A 184 -0.40 -13.46 5.02
N VAL A 185 -1.72 -13.28 5.11
CA VAL A 185 -2.65 -14.24 5.72
C VAL A 185 -3.79 -14.45 4.73
N PHE A 186 -4.13 -15.71 4.45
CA PHE A 186 -5.07 -16.11 3.40
C PHE A 186 -6.26 -16.93 3.92
N THR A 187 -6.51 -16.89 5.23
CA THR A 187 -7.46 -17.78 5.92
C THR A 187 -8.86 -17.69 5.33
N GLN A 188 -9.35 -16.47 5.06
CA GLN A 188 -10.68 -16.24 4.51
C GLN A 188 -10.81 -16.80 3.09
N TYR A 189 -9.77 -16.63 2.27
CA TYR A 189 -9.73 -17.17 0.92
C TYR A 189 -9.70 -18.70 0.93
N GLU A 190 -8.82 -19.29 1.75
CA GLU A 190 -8.68 -20.75 1.87
C GLU A 190 -9.98 -21.40 2.36
N LYS A 191 -10.64 -20.81 3.37
CA LYS A 191 -11.95 -21.25 3.88
C LYS A 191 -13.03 -21.18 2.80
N LEU A 192 -13.04 -20.14 1.97
CA LEU A 192 -14.01 -20.03 0.88
C LEU A 192 -13.78 -21.12 -0.18
N THR A 193 -12.54 -21.35 -0.57
CA THR A 193 -12.20 -22.38 -1.58
C THR A 193 -12.43 -23.81 -1.11
N SER A 194 -12.38 -24.08 0.20
CA SER A 194 -12.62 -25.42 0.74
C SER A 194 -14.11 -25.78 0.83
N THR A 195 -15.00 -24.78 0.86
CA THR A 195 -16.45 -24.99 1.00
C THR A 195 -17.19 -25.11 -0.33
N ASN A 196 -16.59 -24.68 -1.46
CA ASN A 196 -17.20 -24.68 -2.81
C ASN A 196 -18.57 -23.97 -2.93
N ILE A 197 -18.93 -23.11 -1.97
CA ILE A 197 -20.18 -22.35 -1.99
C ILE A 197 -19.88 -20.96 -2.54
N LEU A 198 -20.28 -20.72 -3.79
CA LEU A 198 -20.34 -19.42 -4.42
C LEU A 198 -21.81 -19.05 -4.62
N GLU A 199 -22.28 -18.03 -3.91
CA GLU A 199 -23.57 -17.44 -4.19
C GLU A 199 -23.38 -16.34 -5.25
N GLU A 200 -24.16 -16.39 -6.32
CA GLU A 200 -24.07 -15.40 -7.38
C GLU A 200 -24.50 -14.03 -6.84
N THR A 201 -23.53 -13.15 -6.62
CA THR A 201 -23.74 -11.81 -6.08
C THR A 201 -23.08 -10.78 -7.01
N SER A 202 -23.81 -9.72 -7.33
CA SER A 202 -23.28 -8.61 -8.13
C SER A 202 -22.15 -7.90 -7.39
N LYS A 203 -20.99 -7.78 -8.05
CA LYS A 203 -19.83 -7.05 -7.57
C LYS A 203 -20.17 -5.61 -7.20
N GLU A 204 -20.99 -4.96 -8.03
CA GLU A 204 -21.41 -3.58 -7.86
C GLU A 204 -22.16 -3.40 -6.52
N LYS A 205 -23.08 -4.31 -6.20
CA LYS A 205 -23.82 -4.27 -4.92
C LYS A 205 -22.90 -4.44 -3.72
N VAL A 206 -21.97 -5.39 -3.79
CA VAL A 206 -21.00 -5.63 -2.70
C VAL A 206 -20.07 -4.43 -2.53
N PHE A 207 -19.64 -3.81 -3.62
CA PHE A 207 -18.85 -2.59 -3.58
C PHE A 207 -19.61 -1.41 -2.93
N GLU A 208 -20.89 -1.22 -3.26
CA GLU A 208 -21.73 -0.20 -2.62
C GLU A 208 -21.87 -0.42 -1.11
N MET A 209 -22.00 -1.69 -0.67
CA MET A 209 -22.01 -2.04 0.75
C MET A 209 -20.66 -1.72 1.41
N ALA A 210 -19.55 -2.11 0.77
CA ALA A 210 -18.20 -1.85 1.28
C ALA A 210 -17.91 -0.35 1.43
N ASN A 211 -18.37 0.49 0.49
CA ASN A 211 -18.21 1.95 0.57
C ASN A 211 -18.98 2.61 1.72
N LYS A 212 -20.00 1.96 2.26
CA LYS A 212 -20.74 2.42 3.44
C LYS A 212 -20.13 1.91 4.76
N SER A 213 -19.11 1.06 4.69
CA SER A 213 -18.39 0.57 5.87
C SER A 213 -17.68 1.70 6.61
N LYS A 214 -17.48 1.52 7.92
CA LYS A 214 -16.63 2.41 8.73
C LYS A 214 -15.15 1.98 8.71
N SER A 215 -14.84 0.79 8.20
CA SER A 215 -13.46 0.28 8.09
C SER A 215 -12.82 0.75 6.78
N LEU A 216 -11.66 1.40 6.90
CA LEU A 216 -10.87 1.82 5.74
C LEU A 216 -10.33 0.62 4.96
N GLU A 217 -10.03 -0.48 5.65
CA GLU A 217 -9.58 -1.74 5.05
C GLU A 217 -10.65 -2.30 4.10
N VAL A 218 -11.90 -2.34 4.56
CA VAL A 218 -13.06 -2.80 3.78
C VAL A 218 -13.34 -1.87 2.59
N ILE A 219 -13.35 -0.55 2.81
CA ILE A 219 -13.53 0.42 1.72
C ILE A 219 -12.44 0.25 0.67
N SER A 220 -11.18 0.16 1.10
CA SER A 220 -10.03 0.04 0.19
C SER A 220 -10.03 -1.29 -0.56
N TYR A 221 -10.42 -2.39 0.10
CA TYR A 221 -10.58 -3.69 -0.54
C TYR A 221 -11.68 -3.64 -1.60
N GLY A 222 -12.83 -3.03 -1.30
CA GLY A 222 -13.92 -2.84 -2.26
C GLY A 222 -13.47 -2.01 -3.49
N LYS A 223 -12.73 -0.92 -3.27
CA LYS A 223 -12.17 -0.11 -4.36
C LYS A 223 -11.22 -0.92 -5.24
N ILE A 224 -10.32 -1.70 -4.64
CA ILE A 224 -9.41 -2.59 -5.36
C ILE A 224 -10.19 -3.61 -6.20
N LEU A 225 -11.20 -4.26 -5.62
CA LEU A 225 -12.04 -5.25 -6.31
C LEU A 225 -12.78 -4.64 -7.52
N ASN A 226 -13.17 -3.37 -7.44
CA ASN A 226 -13.91 -2.69 -8.49
C ASN A 226 -13.01 -2.06 -9.58
N GLU A 227 -11.71 -1.91 -9.35
CA GLU A 227 -10.81 -1.15 -10.25
C GLU A 227 -10.47 -1.91 -11.55
N PHE A 228 -10.31 -3.23 -11.48
CA PHE A 228 -9.95 -4.07 -12.63
C PHE A 228 -10.86 -5.29 -12.74
N SER A 229 -10.82 -5.97 -13.89
CA SER A 229 -11.41 -7.30 -14.05
C SER A 229 -10.42 -8.38 -13.64
N TYR A 230 -10.82 -9.25 -12.71
CA TYR A 230 -9.96 -10.30 -12.18
C TYR A 230 -10.42 -11.70 -12.58
N THR A 231 -9.47 -12.64 -12.72
CA THR A 231 -9.79 -14.04 -13.04
C THR A 231 -10.59 -14.71 -11.92
N LYS A 232 -10.35 -14.33 -10.66
CA LYS A 232 -11.02 -14.90 -9.46
C LYS A 232 -12.06 -13.95 -8.87
N GLU A 233 -12.63 -13.06 -9.68
CA GLU A 233 -13.51 -11.98 -9.22
C GLU A 233 -14.72 -12.48 -8.41
N ALA A 234 -15.34 -13.59 -8.83
CA ALA A 234 -16.45 -14.20 -8.10
C ALA A 234 -16.06 -14.61 -6.67
N LEU A 235 -14.87 -15.19 -6.49
CA LEU A 235 -14.36 -15.56 -5.16
C LEU A 235 -14.10 -14.33 -4.30
N TYR A 236 -13.48 -13.28 -4.85
CA TYR A 236 -13.19 -12.06 -4.11
C TYR A 236 -14.48 -11.31 -3.70
N THR A 237 -15.47 -11.31 -4.59
CA THR A 237 -16.79 -10.71 -4.34
C THR A 237 -17.53 -11.44 -3.22
N GLU A 238 -17.58 -12.76 -3.29
CA GLU A 238 -18.21 -13.59 -2.26
C GLU A 238 -17.48 -13.46 -0.91
N LYS A 239 -16.15 -13.39 -0.92
CA LYS A 239 -15.35 -13.18 0.29
C LYS A 239 -15.70 -11.85 0.97
N LEU A 240 -15.78 -10.77 0.20
CA LEU A 240 -16.13 -9.44 0.72
C LEU A 240 -17.57 -9.39 1.23
N LYS A 241 -18.51 -10.01 0.52
CA LYS A 241 -19.90 -10.14 0.96
C LYS A 241 -20.00 -10.82 2.32
N LYS A 242 -19.42 -12.01 2.47
CA LYS A 242 -19.43 -12.76 3.75
C LYS A 242 -18.84 -11.94 4.88
N PHE A 243 -17.73 -11.25 4.64
CA PHE A 243 -17.10 -10.37 5.64
C PHE A 243 -17.99 -9.20 6.06
N LEU A 244 -18.86 -8.70 5.18
CA LEU A 244 -19.78 -7.59 5.48
C LEU A 244 -21.06 -8.05 6.21
N GLU A 245 -21.37 -9.35 6.16
CA GLU A 245 -22.55 -9.96 6.78
C GLU A 245 -22.28 -10.50 8.20
N GLU A 246 -21.00 -10.72 8.54
CA GLU A 246 -20.51 -11.07 9.89
C GLU A 246 -20.44 -9.86 10.84
#